data_AF-A0A2E8E701-F1
#
_entry.id   AF-A0A2E8E701-F1
#
_cell.length_a   1.000
_cell.length_b   1.000
_cell.length_c   1.000
_cell.angle_alpha   90.00
_cell.angle_beta   90.00
_cell.angle_gamma   90.00
#
_symmetry.space_group_name_H-M   'P 1'
#
loop_
_entity.id
_entity.type
_entity.pdbx_description
1 polymer ?
#
loop_
_entity_poly.entity_id
_entity_poly.type
_entity_poly.pdbx_seq_one_letter_code
_entity_poly.pdbx_strand_id
1 'polypeptide(L)'
;MYYETPTGNKLTGVMFLARTPDEQGPQVSGPYTRWHYHMWPELTCLLHGILMTTRAPCSDVDEVATYMSPEMMHVWLIDHPNGAFATPMQLEPSLLADLLERRFAERGW
;
A
#
# COMPACT_ATOMS: atom_id res chain seq x y z
N MET A 1 1.68 6.23 -1.32
CA MET A 1 1.53 5.46 -2.57
C MET A 1 1.60 6.44 -3.72
N TYR A 2 2.58 6.26 -4.59
CA TYR A 2 2.82 7.15 -5.72
C TYR A 2 2.66 6.37 -7.01
N TYR A 3 2.17 7.05 -8.05
CA TYR A 3 2.40 6.60 -9.41
C TYR A 3 3.32 7.57 -10.14
N GLU A 4 4.17 6.98 -10.97
CA GLU A 4 4.98 7.71 -11.94
C GLU A 4 4.09 8.26 -13.05
N THR A 5 4.32 9.51 -13.42
CA THR A 5 3.69 10.16 -14.57
C THR A 5 4.77 10.88 -15.38
N PRO A 6 4.50 11.28 -16.64
CA PRO A 6 5.43 12.08 -17.43
C PRO A 6 5.85 13.39 -16.76
N THR A 7 5.05 13.91 -15.82
CA THR A 7 5.31 15.15 -15.06
C THR A 7 5.91 14.90 -13.67
N GLY A 8 6.28 13.65 -13.38
CA GLY A 8 6.82 13.22 -12.10
C GLY A 8 5.83 12.43 -11.24
N ASN A 9 6.26 12.05 -10.05
CA ASN A 9 5.49 11.23 -9.13
C ASN A 9 4.28 11.99 -8.58
N LYS A 10 3.09 11.39 -8.68
CA LYS A 10 1.87 11.92 -8.09
C LYS A 10 1.45 11.05 -6.90
N LEU A 11 1.16 11.70 -5.77
CA LEU A 11 0.64 11.02 -4.59
C LEU A 11 -0.82 10.62 -4.84
N THR A 12 -1.09 9.32 -4.89
CA THR A 12 -2.42 8.78 -5.21
C THR A 12 -3.12 8.12 -4.05
N GLY A 13 -2.39 7.85 -2.96
CA GLY A 13 -2.96 7.29 -1.76
C GLY A 13 -1.96 7.20 -0.63
N VAL A 14 -2.44 6.85 0.54
CA VAL A 14 -1.64 6.54 1.73
C VAL A 14 -1.85 5.08 2.12
N MET A 15 -0.81 4.48 2.68
CA MET A 15 -0.86 3.12 3.20
C MET A 15 -0.65 3.22 4.71
N PHE A 16 -1.60 2.69 5.47
CA PHE A 16 -1.43 2.48 6.90
C PHE A 16 -0.93 1.05 7.13
N LEU A 17 -0.06 0.88 8.12
CA LEU A 17 0.50 -0.39 8.53
C LEU A 17 0.10 -0.65 9.98
N ALA A 18 -0.14 -1.91 10.33
CA ALA A 18 -0.22 -2.34 11.72
C ALA A 18 1.11 -2.04 12.44
N ARG A 19 1.08 -1.84 13.76
CA ARG A 19 2.29 -1.43 14.50
C ARG A 19 3.26 -2.58 14.68
N THR A 20 2.77 -3.82 14.68
CA THR A 20 3.59 -5.03 14.74
C THR A 20 3.14 -6.03 13.66
N PRO A 21 3.98 -7.01 13.29
CA PRO A 21 3.66 -7.98 12.24
C PRO A 21 2.43 -8.85 12.54
N ASP A 22 2.19 -9.12 13.82
CA ASP A 22 1.14 -9.98 14.36
C ASP A 22 -0.10 -9.21 14.82
N GLU A 23 -0.07 -7.87 14.78
CA GLU A 23 -1.21 -7.04 15.13
C GLU A 23 -2.25 -7.02 14.00
N GLN A 24 -3.52 -7.19 14.38
CA GLN A 24 -4.65 -6.89 13.51
C GLN A 24 -4.91 -5.38 13.47
N GLY A 25 -5.10 -4.84 12.28
CA GLY A 25 -5.39 -3.44 12.08
C GLY A 25 -6.73 -3.02 12.72
N PRO A 26 -6.81 -1.80 13.30
CA PRO A 26 -8.01 -1.34 13.97
C PRO A 26 -9.17 -1.20 12.98
N GLN A 27 -10.34 -1.68 13.38
CA GLN A 27 -11.53 -1.56 12.55
C GLN A 27 -12.18 -0.18 12.72
N VAL A 28 -11.87 0.75 11.82
CA VAL A 28 -12.27 2.17 11.94
C VAL A 28 -13.66 2.44 11.37
N SER A 29 -14.04 1.81 10.26
CA SER A 29 -15.33 2.08 9.59
C SER A 29 -15.93 0.84 8.92
N GLY A 30 -16.16 -0.19 9.72
CA GLY A 30 -16.92 -1.37 9.32
C GLY A 30 -16.33 -2.07 8.07
N PRO A 31 -17.14 -2.82 7.31
CA PRO A 31 -16.62 -3.74 6.29
C PRO A 31 -15.90 -3.07 5.11
N TYR A 32 -15.91 -1.74 5.02
CA TYR A 32 -15.23 -0.98 3.97
C TYR A 32 -13.74 -0.73 4.27
N THR A 33 -13.33 -0.66 5.54
CA THR A 33 -11.94 -0.40 5.95
C THR A 33 -11.19 -1.68 6.29
N ARG A 34 -11.23 -2.66 5.39
CA ARG A 34 -10.58 -3.96 5.65
C ARG A 34 -9.07 -3.83 5.52
N TRP A 35 -8.40 -4.25 6.58
CA TRP A 35 -6.98 -4.52 6.56
C TRP A 35 -6.72 -5.84 5.84
N HIS A 36 -5.57 -5.94 5.19
CA HIS A 36 -5.13 -7.13 4.47
C HIS A 36 -3.62 -7.27 4.60
N TYR A 37 -3.11 -8.46 4.34
CA TYR A 37 -1.67 -8.72 4.28
C TYR A 37 -1.34 -9.44 2.97
N HIS A 38 -0.09 -9.36 2.57
CA HIS A 38 0.43 -10.08 1.42
C HIS A 38 1.15 -11.35 1.88
N MET A 39 1.00 -12.41 1.10
CA MET A 39 1.78 -13.64 1.24
C MET A 39 2.84 -13.67 0.16
N TRP A 40 4.08 -13.96 0.55
CA TRP A 40 5.20 -14.15 -0.34
C TRP A 40 5.53 -15.63 -0.51
N PRO A 41 5.95 -16.04 -1.71
CA PRO A 41 6.36 -17.43 -1.96
C PRO A 41 7.70 -17.79 -1.29
N GLU A 42 8.52 -16.79 -0.98
CA GLU A 42 9.86 -16.93 -0.40
C GLU A 42 9.96 -16.14 0.91
N LEU A 43 10.84 -16.59 1.81
CA LEU A 43 11.12 -15.85 3.04
C LEU A 43 11.69 -14.47 2.71
N THR A 44 11.05 -13.46 3.26
CA THR A 44 11.39 -12.06 3.08
C THR A 44 11.73 -11.46 4.44
N CYS A 45 12.75 -10.60 4.46
CA CYS A 45 13.25 -9.96 5.66
C CYS A 45 12.57 -8.61 5.85
N LEU A 46 12.04 -8.40 7.05
CA LEU A 46 11.38 -7.15 7.45
C LEU A 46 12.15 -6.48 8.57
N LEU A 47 12.66 -5.28 8.31
CA LEU A 47 13.28 -4.43 9.32
C LEU A 47 12.23 -3.96 10.32
N HIS A 48 12.49 -4.19 11.61
CA HIS A 48 11.54 -4.01 12.72
C HIS A 48 10.20 -4.72 12.48
N GLY A 49 10.19 -5.77 11.66
CA GLY A 49 8.97 -6.48 11.28
C GLY A 49 8.05 -5.72 10.32
N ILE A 50 8.39 -4.50 9.88
CA ILE A 50 7.49 -3.65 9.09
C ILE A 50 7.98 -3.45 7.66
N LEU A 51 9.23 -3.03 7.51
CA LEU A 51 9.75 -2.58 6.22
C LEU A 51 10.49 -3.70 5.53
N MET A 52 10.02 -4.07 4.33
CA MET A 52 10.72 -5.05 3.50
C MET A 52 12.09 -4.52 3.09
N THR A 53 13.14 -5.29 3.38
CA THR A 53 14.53 -4.96 3.03
C THR A 53 15.04 -5.84 1.89
N THR A 54 15.06 -7.15 2.11
CA THR A 54 15.64 -8.14 1.19
C THR A 54 14.96 -9.49 1.32
N ARG A 55 15.34 -10.46 0.47
CA ARG A 55 15.00 -11.87 0.65
C ARG A 55 15.99 -12.51 1.62
N ALA A 56 15.55 -13.52 2.36
CA ALA A 56 16.39 -14.24 3.30
C ALA A 56 17.65 -14.84 2.62
N PRO A 57 18.78 -14.96 3.33
CA PRO A 57 18.94 -14.82 4.79
C PRO A 57 18.97 -13.37 5.33
N CYS A 58 18.47 -13.24 6.56
CA CYS A 58 18.63 -12.14 7.52
C CYS A 58 20.06 -11.58 7.59
N SER A 59 20.32 -10.29 7.33
CA SER A 59 21.66 -9.71 7.58
C SER A 59 21.74 -8.89 8.86
N ASP A 60 20.62 -8.30 9.29
CA ASP A 60 20.56 -7.43 10.47
C ASP A 60 19.82 -8.08 11.65
N VAL A 61 20.21 -7.73 12.87
CA VAL A 61 19.63 -8.28 14.11
C VAL A 61 18.17 -7.87 14.34
N ASP A 62 17.76 -6.76 13.74
CA ASP A 62 16.40 -6.21 13.84
C ASP A 62 15.50 -6.66 12.66
N GLU A 63 15.99 -7.57 11.82
CA GLU A 63 15.22 -8.14 10.72
C GLU A 63 14.52 -9.44 11.15
N VAL A 64 13.25 -9.55 10.77
CA VAL A 64 12.46 -10.76 10.96
C VAL A 64 12.22 -11.41 9.60
N ALA A 65 12.60 -12.68 9.46
CA ALA A 65 12.28 -13.47 8.28
C ALA A 65 10.84 -13.99 8.36
N THR A 66 10.02 -13.67 7.35
CA THR A 66 8.60 -14.04 7.32
C THR A 66 8.12 -14.28 5.88
N TYR A 67 7.03 -15.02 5.75
CA TYR A 67 6.31 -15.22 4.48
C TYR A 67 5.16 -14.23 4.29
N MET A 68 4.92 -13.33 5.26
CA MET A 68 3.81 -12.39 5.19
C MET A 68 4.22 -11.00 5.59
N SER A 69 3.58 -10.01 4.97
CA SER A 69 3.66 -8.62 5.43
C SER A 69 2.85 -8.42 6.73
N PRO A 70 3.08 -7.34 7.48
CA PRO A 70 2.08 -6.84 8.41
C PRO A 70 0.77 -6.56 7.71
N GLU A 71 -0.30 -6.48 8.48
CA GLU A 71 -1.56 -5.95 7.96
C GLU A 71 -1.39 -4.50 7.52
N MET A 72 -2.03 -4.17 6.39
CA MET A 72 -2.01 -2.86 5.78
C MET A 72 -3.39 -2.47 5.25
N MET A 73 -3.62 -1.17 5.16
CA MET A 73 -4.82 -0.59 4.55
C MET A 73 -4.44 0.53 3.58
N HIS A 74 -4.95 0.42 2.36
CA HIS A 74 -4.84 1.47 1.36
C HIS A 74 -5.97 2.49 1.54
N VAL A 75 -5.62 3.76 1.47
CA VAL A 75 -6.58 4.87 1.40
C VAL A 75 -6.24 5.70 0.18
N TRP A 76 -7.11 5.61 -0.83
CA TRP A 76 -6.94 6.29 -2.11
C TRP A 76 -7.37 7.75 -2.01
N LEU A 77 -6.53 8.63 -2.57
CA LEU A 77 -6.78 10.06 -2.70
C LEU A 77 -7.32 10.44 -4.09
N ILE A 78 -7.44 9.46 -4.97
CA ILE A 78 -8.08 9.49 -6.29
C ILE A 78 -9.34 8.61 -6.25
N ASP A 79 -10.26 8.80 -7.19
CA ASP A 79 -11.49 8.02 -7.28
C ASP A 79 -11.22 6.62 -7.86
N HIS A 80 -10.56 5.80 -7.05
CA HIS A 80 -10.23 4.42 -7.41
C HIS A 80 -11.51 3.65 -7.76
N PRO A 81 -11.57 2.90 -8.89
CA PRO A 81 -12.80 2.28 -9.40
C PRO A 81 -13.45 1.30 -8.40
N ASN A 82 -12.63 0.66 -7.56
CA ASN A 82 -13.07 -0.27 -6.53
C ASN A 82 -13.34 0.40 -5.16
N GLY A 83 -13.36 1.73 -5.11
CA GLY A 83 -13.63 2.52 -3.90
C GLY A 83 -12.38 3.00 -3.16
N ALA A 84 -12.60 3.90 -2.19
CA ALA A 84 -11.53 4.62 -1.48
C ALA A 84 -10.60 3.73 -0.63
N PHE A 85 -11.04 2.51 -0.28
CA PHE A 85 -10.28 1.55 0.52
C PHE A 85 -9.91 0.28 -0.25
N ALA A 86 -9.88 0.36 -1.58
CA ALA A 86 -9.58 -0.77 -2.43
C ALA A 86 -8.18 -1.35 -2.18
N THR A 87 -8.11 -2.68 -2.05
CA THR A 87 -6.85 -3.42 -1.94
C THR A 87 -5.98 -3.40 -3.20
N PRO A 88 -6.52 -3.55 -4.43
CA PRO A 88 -5.67 -3.61 -5.63
C PRO A 88 -4.87 -2.33 -5.87
N MET A 89 -3.57 -2.50 -6.11
CA MET A 89 -2.63 -1.42 -6.44
C MET A 89 -2.40 -1.25 -7.94
N GLN A 90 -2.93 -2.15 -8.77
CA GLN A 90 -2.75 -2.11 -10.21
C GLN A 90 -3.95 -1.45 -10.86
N LEU A 91 -3.69 -0.32 -11.52
CA LEU A 91 -4.62 0.37 -12.38
C LEU A 91 -4.05 0.35 -13.79
N GLU A 92 -4.93 0.15 -14.77
CA GLU A 92 -4.55 0.30 -16.18
C GLU A 92 -3.99 1.72 -16.42
N PRO A 93 -2.89 1.88 -17.18
CA PRO A 93 -2.23 3.18 -17.33
C PRO A 93 -3.14 4.29 -17.85
N SER A 94 -4.04 3.98 -18.78
CA SER A 94 -5.01 4.95 -19.32
C SER A 94 -6.02 5.39 -18.26
N LEU A 95 -6.55 4.45 -17.48
CA LEU A 95 -7.46 4.75 -16.38
C LEU A 95 -6.78 5.61 -15.31
N LEU A 96 -5.53 5.29 -14.98
CA LEU A 96 -4.75 6.08 -14.04
C LEU A 96 -4.58 7.52 -14.53
N ALA A 97 -4.22 7.72 -15.81
CA ALA A 97 -4.07 9.05 -16.39
C ALA A 97 -5.37 9.86 -16.25
N ASP A 98 -6.51 9.27 -16.64
CA ASP A 98 -7.83 9.90 -16.51
C ASP A 98 -8.17 10.30 -15.07
N LEU A 99 -7.91 9.41 -14.11
CA LEU A 99 -8.21 9.65 -12.69
C LEU A 99 -7.34 10.78 -12.12
N LEU A 100 -6.07 10.84 -12.53
CA LEU A 100 -5.16 11.91 -12.13
C LEU A 100 -5.58 13.24 -12.73
N GLU A 101 -5.90 13.27 -14.03
CA GLU A 101 -6.39 14.49 -14.70
C GLU A 101 -7.62 15.04 -14.00
N ARG A 102 -8.65 14.21 -13.76
CA ARG A 102 -9.86 14.65 -13.05
C ARG A 102 -9.52 15.21 -11.68
N ARG A 103 -8.72 14.46 -10.89
CA ARG A 103 -8.39 14.85 -9.53
C ARG A 103 -7.60 16.16 -9.43
N PHE A 104 -6.67 16.39 -10.35
CA PHE A 104 -5.80 17.57 -10.32
C PHE A 104 -6.38 18.76 -11.08
N ALA A 105 -7.15 18.54 -12.15
CA ALA A 105 -7.88 19.60 -12.85
C ALA A 105 -9.00 20.21 -11.98
N GLU A 106 -9.72 19.38 -11.21
CA GLU A 106 -10.75 19.85 -10.27
C GLU A 106 -10.21 20.73 -9.15
N ARG A 107 -8.88 20.71 -8.91
CA ARG A 107 -8.24 21.44 -7.81
C ARG A 107 -7.55 22.73 -8.25
N GLY A 108 -7.52 23.06 -9.55
CA GLY A 108 -6.98 24.32 -10.06
C GLY A 108 -5.46 24.48 -9.92
N TRP A 109 -4.69 23.39 -10.08
CA TRP A 109 -3.22 23.38 -10.08
C TRP A 109 -2.68 23.14 -11.48
#